data_AF-A0AAU0Y2H8-F1
#
_entry.id   AF-A0AAU0Y2H8-F1
#
_cell.length_a   1.000
_cell.length_b   1.000
_cell.length_c   1.000
_cell.angle_alpha   90.00
_cell.angle_beta   90.00
_cell.angle_gamma   90.00
#
_symmetry.space_group_name_H-M   'P 1'
#
loop_
_entity.id
_entity.type
_entity.pdbx_description
1 polymer ?
#
loop_
_entity_poly.entity_id
_entity_poly.type
_entity_poly.pdbx_seq_one_letter_code
_entity_poly.pdbx_strand_id
1 'polypeptide(L)' 'MSVGRRRSGWGATGSYNHTRYTYTPAGQQKTVTAHDSSVFSYTYDLFGRRISATGPDAAATH' A
#
# COMPACT_ATOMS: atom_id res chain seq x y z
N MET A 1 38.62 31.54 3.86
CA MET A 1 37.84 30.64 2.98
C MET A 1 36.86 29.89 3.85
N SER A 2 35.57 30.20 3.74
CA SER A 2 34.49 29.57 4.52
C SER A 2 34.13 28.24 3.85
N VAL A 3 34.27 27.12 4.56
CA VAL A 3 33.75 25.82 4.10
C VAL A 3 32.59 25.41 4.99
N GLY A 4 31.43 25.35 4.35
CA GLY A 4 30.13 25.10 4.96
C GLY A 4 30.04 23.72 5.62
N ARG A 5 29.28 23.69 6.71
CA ARG A 5 28.89 22.48 7.43
C ARG A 5 28.16 21.51 6.50
N ARG A 6 28.83 20.44 6.09
CA ARG A 6 28.17 19.24 5.58
C ARG A 6 27.76 18.37 6.77
N ARG A 7 26.55 18.57 7.28
CA ARG A 7 25.84 17.49 7.99
C ARG A 7 25.40 16.50 6.92
N SER A 8 26.30 15.58 6.57
CA SER A 8 25.97 14.38 5.81
C SER A 8 25.09 13.53 6.72
N GLY A 9 23.77 13.74 6.63
CA GLY A 9 22.78 12.90 7.30
C GLY A 9 22.89 11.50 6.72
N TRP A 10 23.48 10.61 7.51
CA TRP A 10 23.13 9.20 7.68
C TRP A 10 22.16 8.68 6.61
N GLY A 11 22.70 7.93 5.65
CA GLY A 11 21.88 7.07 4.80
C GLY A 11 21.19 6.05 5.69
N ALA A 12 19.93 6.32 6.04
CA ALA A 12 19.05 5.29 6.55
C ALA A 12 18.72 4.37 5.36
N THR A 13 19.58 3.39 5.08
CA THR A 13 19.20 2.22 4.28
C THR A 13 18.31 1.33 5.15
N GLY A 14 17.21 1.89 5.65
CA GLY A 14 16.12 1.09 6.18
C GLY A 14 15.35 0.59 4.97
N SER A 15 15.11 -0.72 4.87
CA SER A 15 14.01 -1.21 4.05
C SER A 15 12.76 -0.46 4.50
N TYR A 16 12.34 0.53 3.72
CA TYR A 16 11.08 1.21 3.96
C TYR A 16 10.00 0.16 3.69
N ASN A 17 9.40 -0.38 4.75
CA ASN A 17 8.21 -1.22 4.64
C ASN A 17 7.10 -0.34 4.06
N HIS A 18 6.99 -0.33 2.73
CA HIS A 18 6.07 0.53 2.01
C HIS A 18 4.83 -0.28 1.65
N THR A 19 3.66 0.23 2.07
CA THR A 19 2.37 -0.32 1.65
C THR A 19 1.80 0.57 0.56
N ARG A 20 1.46 -0.02 -0.60
CA ARG A 20 0.87 0.70 -1.74
C ARG A 20 -0.64 0.51 -1.77
N TYR A 21 -1.35 1.56 -2.17
CA TYR A 21 -2.80 1.57 -2.26
C TYR A 21 -3.23 1.97 -3.67
N THR A 22 -4.28 1.33 -4.18
CA THR A 22 -5.00 1.81 -5.36
C THR A 22 -6.46 2.03 -5.01
N TYR A 23 -7.15 2.84 -5.82
CA TYR A 23 -8.52 3.25 -5.56
C TYR A 23 -9.40 3.05 -6.79
N THR A 24 -10.70 2.83 -6.55
CA THR A 24 -11.74 2.86 -7.57
C THR A 24 -11.98 4.31 -8.03
N PRO A 25 -12.69 4.53 -9.15
CA PRO A 25 -13.09 5.89 -9.56
C PRO A 25 -13.95 6.62 -8.51
N ALA A 26 -14.67 5.87 -7.67
CA ALA A 26 -15.44 6.40 -6.55
C ALA A 26 -14.58 6.72 -5.30
N GLY A 27 -13.26 6.54 -5.36
CA GLY A 27 -12.34 6.83 -4.27
C GLY A 27 -12.23 5.73 -3.20
N GLN A 28 -12.77 4.54 -3.45
CA GLN A 28 -12.73 3.43 -2.50
C GLN A 28 -11.47 2.59 -2.70
N GLN A 29 -10.89 2.05 -1.63
CA GLN A 29 -9.67 1.26 -1.72
C GLN A 29 -9.88 -0.01 -2.54
N LYS A 30 -9.20 -0.11 -3.69
CA LYS A 30 -9.31 -1.25 -4.61
C LYS A 30 -8.28 -2.33 -4.29
N THR A 31 -7.03 -1.94 -4.06
CA THR A 31 -5.97 -2.89 -3.69
C THR A 31 -5.05 -2.33 -2.62
N VAL A 32 -4.48 -3.23 -1.82
CA VAL A 32 -3.39 -2.97 -0.87
C VAL A 32 -2.26 -3.93 -1.20
N THR A 33 -1.06 -3.41 -1.42
CA THR A 33 0.16 -4.21 -1.58
C THR A 33 1.06 -3.94 -0.38
N ALA A 34 1.22 -4.92 0.48
CA ALA A 34 2.08 -4.84 1.64
C ALA A 34 3.58 -4.93 1.26
N HIS A 35 4.45 -4.63 2.22
CA HIS A 35 5.89 -4.59 2.04
C HIS A 35 6.52 -5.95 1.66
N ASP A 36 5.85 -7.04 2.02
CA ASP A 36 6.17 -8.43 1.69
C ASP A 36 5.61 -8.86 0.32
N SER A 37 5.09 -7.92 -0.47
CA SER A 37 4.40 -8.14 -1.75
C SER A 37 3.06 -8.88 -1.65
N SER A 38 2.53 -9.10 -0.44
CA SER A 38 1.17 -9.60 -0.25
C SER A 38 0.13 -8.62 -0.81
N VAL A 39 -0.81 -9.12 -1.61
CA VAL A 39 -1.84 -8.29 -2.26
C VAL A 39 -3.21 -8.62 -1.71
N PHE A 40 -3.92 -7.58 -1.26
CA PHE A 40 -5.33 -7.63 -0.91
C PHE A 40 -6.14 -6.85 -1.95
N SER A 41 -7.31 -7.36 -2.32
CA SER A 41 -8.23 -6.68 -3.23
C SER A 41 -9.64 -6.66 -2.65
N TYR A 42 -10.39 -5.62 -3.00
CA TYR A 42 -11.75 -5.39 -2.50
C TYR A 42 -12.69 -5.01 -3.62
N THR A 43 -13.93 -5.48 -3.53
CA THR A 43 -15.02 -5.05 -4.42
C THR A 43 -16.17 -4.47 -3.61
N TYR A 44 -16.92 -3.59 -4.27
CA TYR A 44 -17.98 -2.81 -3.64
C TYR A 44 -19.25 -2.89 -4.50
N ASP A 45 -20.40 -2.83 -3.85
CA ASP A 45 -21.68 -2.64 -4.54
C ASP A 45 -21.91 -1.16 -4.92
N LEU A 46 -23.03 -0.89 -5.59
CA LEU A 46 -23.42 0.45 -6.04
C LEU A 46 -23.63 1.46 -4.90
N PHE A 47 -23.87 0.99 -3.67
CA PHE A 47 -24.02 1.83 -2.48
C PHE A 47 -22.69 2.02 -1.73
N GLY A 48 -21.59 1.51 -2.29
CA GLY A 48 -20.26 1.61 -1.72
C GLY A 48 -20.00 0.66 -0.55
N ARG A 49 -20.85 -0.36 -0.34
CA ARG A 49 -20.60 -1.37 0.68
C ARG A 49 -19.64 -2.42 0.13
N ARG A 50 -18.64 -2.81 0.92
CA ARG A 50 -17.68 -3.85 0.51
C ARG A 50 -18.38 -5.21 0.48
N ILE A 51 -18.33 -5.90 -0.66
CA ILE A 51 -18.97 -7.21 -0.86
C ILE A 51 -17.96 -8.35 -1.08
N SER A 52 -16.70 -8.03 -1.31
CA SER A 52 -15.63 -9.04 -1.37
C SER A 52 -14.30 -8.51 -0.83
N ALA A 53 -13.50 -9.42 -0.28
CA ALA A 53 -12.13 -9.21 0.13
C ALA A 53 -11.32 -10.47 -0.20
N THR A 54 -10.32 -10.33 -1.08
CA THR A 54 -9.42 -11.42 -1.46
C THR A 54 -8.01 -11.08 -1.01
N GLY A 55 -7.41 -11.95 -0.19
CA GLY A 55 -6.02 -11.87 0.25
C GLY A 55 -5.14 -12.95 -0.40
N PRO A 56 -3.83 -12.94 -0.15
CA PRO A 56 -2.87 -13.90 -0.71
C PRO A 56 -3.12 -15.34 -0.24
N ASP A 57 -3.76 -15.51 0.90
CA ASP A 57 -4.15 -16.78 1.53
C ASP A 57 -5.60 -17.19 1.22
N ALA A 58 -6.38 -16.31 0.59
CA ALA A 58 -7.81 -16.54 0.42
C ALA A 58 -8.10 -17.41 -0.80
N ALA A 59 -8.56 -18.64 -0.55
CA ALA A 59 -9.45 -19.34 -1.49
C ALA A 59 -10.71 -18.48 -1.64
N ALA A 60 -11.00 -18.01 -2.86
CA ALA A 60 -12.19 -17.21 -3.16
C ALA A 60 -13.44 -17.93 -2.64
N THR A 61 -14.03 -17.44 -1.56
CA THR A 61 -15.28 -18.00 -1.04
C THR A 61 -16.38 -17.48 -1.97
N HIS A 62 -16.95 -18.42 -2.74
CA HIS A 62 -18.03 -18.21 -3.70
C HIS A 62 -19.40 -18.17 -3.00
#